data_AF-A0A2E2RJT9-F1
#
_entry.id   AF-A0A2E2RJT9-F1
#
_cell.length_a   1.000
_cell.length_b   1.000
_cell.length_c   1.000
_cell.angle_alpha   90.00
_cell.angle_beta   90.00
_cell.angle_gamma   90.00
#
_symmetry.space_group_name_H-M   'P 1'
#
loop_
_entity.id
_entity.type
_entity.pdbx_description
1 polymer ?
#
loop_
_entity_poly.entity_id
_entity_poly.type
_entity_poly.pdbx_seq_one_letter_code
_entity_poly.pdbx_strand_id
1 'polypeptide(L)'
;MWTRYRRRSPLRHLILPVLASGVLVYFGYHATSGSLGLASKQQYEQRIAALEGELQALENKRAALEKKTAMLRDGSLERDMIDEQARRLLGVTRANEIVILQ
;
A
#
# COMPACT_ATOMS: atom_id res chain seq x y z
N MET A 1 -2.77 -75.08 41.63
CA MET A 1 -3.19 -74.56 40.31
C MET A 1 -3.28 -73.05 40.42
N TRP A 2 -2.49 -72.30 39.64
CA TRP A 2 -2.37 -70.85 39.77
C TRP A 2 -3.19 -70.16 38.66
N THR A 3 -4.31 -69.53 39.01
CA THR A 3 -5.14 -68.80 38.05
C THR A 3 -4.68 -67.35 37.96
N ARG A 4 -3.91 -67.03 36.91
CA ARG A 4 -3.48 -65.64 36.62
C ARG A 4 -4.68 -64.85 36.09
N TYR A 5 -5.39 -64.15 36.97
CA TYR A 5 -6.42 -63.19 36.59
C TYR A 5 -5.78 -61.92 35.98
N ARG A 6 -5.75 -61.85 34.66
CA ARG A 6 -5.25 -60.66 33.93
C ARG A 6 -6.35 -59.61 33.91
N ARG A 7 -6.27 -58.61 34.80
CA ARG A 7 -7.14 -57.43 34.80
C ARG A 7 -7.01 -56.70 33.47
N ARG A 8 -8.10 -56.61 32.70
CA ARG A 8 -8.16 -55.75 31.51
C ARG A 8 -8.17 -54.30 31.99
N SER A 9 -7.08 -53.58 31.77
CA SER A 9 -6.96 -52.19 32.19
C SER A 9 -7.74 -51.28 31.24
N PRO A 10 -8.69 -50.46 31.72
CA PRO A 10 -9.44 -49.53 30.88
C PRO A 10 -8.57 -48.37 30.35
N LEU A 11 -7.35 -48.20 30.90
CA LEU A 11 -6.41 -47.16 30.48
C LEU A 11 -6.11 -47.18 28.98
N ARG A 12 -6.13 -48.37 28.35
CA ARG A 12 -5.89 -48.49 26.91
C ARG A 12 -6.95 -47.75 26.08
N HIS A 13 -8.18 -47.63 26.58
CA HIS A 13 -9.25 -46.90 25.90
C HIS A 13 -9.12 -45.38 26.05
N LEU A 14 -8.28 -44.88 26.96
CA LEU A 14 -8.04 -43.45 27.15
C LEU A 14 -6.98 -42.89 26.20
N ILE A 15 -6.17 -43.75 25.57
CA ILE A 15 -5.08 -43.31 24.67
C ILE A 15 -5.65 -42.55 23.46
N LEU A 16 -6.69 -43.09 22.83
CA LEU A 16 -7.31 -42.50 21.65
C LEU A 16 -7.97 -41.13 21.93
N PRO A 17 -8.84 -40.97 22.97
CA PRO A 17 -9.42 -39.67 23.26
C PRO A 17 -8.37 -38.64 23.70
N VAL A 18 -7.34 -39.03 24.45
CA VAL A 18 -6.26 -38.09 24.83
C VAL A 18 -5.49 -37.59 23.62
N LEU A 19 -5.12 -38.48 22.69
CA LEU A 19 -4.48 -38.09 21.43
C LEU A 19 -5.39 -37.19 20.58
N ALA A 20 -6.67 -37.56 20.45
CA ALA A 20 -7.65 -36.76 19.70
C ALA A 20 -7.82 -35.36 20.29
N SER A 21 -7.92 -35.25 21.63
CA SER A 21 -7.98 -33.96 22.31
C SER A 21 -6.71 -33.13 22.08
N GLY A 22 -5.52 -33.74 22.13
CA GLY A 22 -4.27 -33.05 21.83
C GLY A 22 -4.23 -32.48 20.41
N VAL A 23 -4.68 -33.27 19.42
CA VAL A 23 -4.81 -32.83 18.03
C VAL A 23 -5.81 -31.68 17.89
N LEU A 24 -6.99 -31.79 18.50
CA LEU A 24 -8.01 -30.75 18.47
C LEU A 24 -7.54 -29.44 19.11
N VAL A 25 -6.82 -29.51 20.23
CA VAL A 25 -6.24 -28.33 20.89
C VAL A 25 -5.19 -27.68 20.00
N TYR A 26 -4.30 -28.47 19.40
CA TYR A 26 -3.26 -27.95 18.49
C TYR A 26 -3.89 -27.25 17.28
N PHE A 27 -4.81 -27.91 16.58
CA PHE A 27 -5.48 -27.32 15.43
C PHE A 27 -6.37 -26.13 15.82
N GLY A 28 -7.08 -26.20 16.94
CA GLY A 28 -7.88 -25.10 17.46
C GLY A 28 -7.03 -23.87 17.75
N TYR A 29 -5.91 -24.02 18.45
CA TYR A 29 -4.97 -22.94 18.74
C TYR A 29 -4.34 -22.35 17.47
N HIS A 30 -3.95 -23.20 16.52
CA HIS A 30 -3.38 -22.74 15.25
C HIS A 30 -4.42 -22.11 14.32
N ALA A 31 -5.70 -22.51 14.39
CA ALA A 31 -6.79 -21.88 13.65
C ALA A 31 -7.06 -20.45 14.15
N THR A 32 -6.85 -20.18 15.44
CA THR A 32 -6.98 -18.82 15.99
C THR A 32 -5.71 -17.98 15.86
N SER A 33 -4.54 -18.61 15.97
CA SER A 33 -3.23 -17.92 16.02
C SER A 33 -2.51 -17.84 14.66
N GLY A 34 -2.98 -18.58 13.66
CA GLY A 34 -2.41 -18.56 12.32
C GLY A 34 -2.76 -17.28 11.57
N SER A 35 -1.88 -16.85 10.68
CA SER A 35 -2.07 -15.69 9.78
C SER A 35 -3.30 -15.78 8.88
N LEU A 36 -3.96 -16.94 8.78
CA LEU A 36 -5.20 -17.18 8.04
C LEU A 36 -6.43 -17.40 8.94
N GLY A 37 -6.28 -17.22 10.26
CA GLY A 37 -7.35 -17.36 11.22
C GLY A 37 -8.42 -16.27 11.06
N LEU A 38 -9.63 -16.51 11.57
CA LEU A 38 -10.77 -15.59 11.45
C LEU A 38 -10.46 -14.13 11.86
N ALA A 39 -9.53 -13.95 12.81
CA ALA A 39 -9.09 -12.64 13.28
C ALA A 39 -8.20 -11.88 12.28
N SER A 40 -7.46 -12.59 11.40
CA SER A 40 -6.58 -11.94 10.44
C SER A 40 -7.36 -11.29 9.30
N LYS A 41 -8.51 -11.85 8.92
CA LYS A 41 -9.37 -11.28 7.87
C LYS A 41 -9.74 -9.83 8.17
N GLN A 42 -10.14 -9.53 9.40
CA GLN A 42 -10.51 -8.16 9.80
C GLN A 42 -9.32 -7.21 9.75
N GLN A 43 -8.12 -7.66 10.17
CA GLN A 43 -6.90 -6.85 10.07
C GLN A 43 -6.50 -6.59 8.61
N TYR A 44 -6.64 -7.58 7.74
CA TYR A 44 -6.37 -7.43 6.32
C TYR A 44 -7.35 -6.47 5.65
N GLU A 45 -8.66 -6.55 5.94
CA GLU A 45 -9.63 -5.62 5.38
C GLU A 45 -9.38 -4.17 5.85
N GLN A 46 -9.04 -3.97 7.11
CA GLN A 46 -8.63 -2.63 7.59
C GLN A 46 -7.38 -2.12 6.87
N ARG A 47 -6.41 -3.00 6.60
CA ARG A 47 -5.18 -2.64 5.91
C ARG A 47 -5.41 -2.34 4.44
N ILE A 48 -6.29 -3.09 3.78
CA ILE A 48 -6.73 -2.83 2.40
C ILE A 48 -7.39 -1.44 2.34
N ALA A 49 -8.36 -1.17 3.20
CA ALA A 49 -9.05 0.12 3.22
C ALA A 49 -8.10 1.30 3.48
N ALA A 50 -7.11 1.13 4.36
CA ALA A 50 -6.10 2.15 4.60
C ALA A 50 -5.21 2.40 3.37
N LEU A 51 -4.77 1.33 2.70
CA LEU A 51 -3.93 1.43 1.49
C LEU A 51 -4.71 2.02 0.30
N GLU A 52 -5.99 1.69 0.15
CA GLU A 52 -6.86 2.30 -0.86
C GLU A 52 -7.01 3.81 -0.63
N GLY A 53 -7.15 4.24 0.62
CA GLY A 53 -7.17 5.66 0.97
C GLY A 53 -5.85 6.38 0.64
N GLU A 54 -4.72 5.74 0.92
CA GLU A 54 -3.40 6.27 0.57
C GLU A 54 -3.18 6.37 -0.94
N LEU A 55 -3.61 5.34 -1.69
CA LEU A 55 -3.58 5.32 -3.15
C LEU A 55 -4.38 6.48 -3.72
N GLN A 56 -5.62 6.67 -3.28
CA GLN A 56 -6.47 7.77 -3.77
C GLN A 56 -5.83 9.15 -3.50
N ALA A 57 -5.20 9.32 -2.32
CA ALA A 57 -4.50 10.55 -1.99
C ALA A 57 -3.28 10.79 -2.90
N LEU A 58 -2.52 9.75 -3.22
CA LEU A 58 -1.37 9.81 -4.12
C LEU A 58 -1.79 10.09 -5.56
N GLU A 59 -2.86 9.46 -6.05
CA GLU A 59 -3.42 9.72 -7.38
C GLU A 59 -3.87 11.17 -7.51
N ASN A 60 -4.56 11.71 -6.50
CA ASN A 60 -4.96 13.12 -6.49
C ASN A 60 -3.75 14.07 -6.52
N LYS A 61 -2.69 13.76 -5.76
CA LYS A 61 -1.44 14.53 -5.80
C LYS A 61 -0.78 14.45 -7.18
N ARG A 62 -0.73 13.26 -7.77
CA ARG A 62 -0.19 13.04 -9.10
C ARG A 62 -0.97 13.86 -10.13
N ALA A 63 -2.30 13.79 -10.14
CA ALA A 63 -3.15 14.54 -11.06
C ALA A 63 -2.95 16.07 -10.91
N ALA A 64 -2.82 16.56 -9.68
CA ALA A 64 -2.54 17.98 -9.43
C ALA A 64 -1.16 18.40 -9.96
N LEU A 65 -0.14 17.56 -9.79
CA LEU A 65 1.19 17.78 -10.34
C LEU A 65 1.19 17.69 -11.87
N GLU A 66 0.49 16.73 -12.45
CA GLU A 66 0.33 16.60 -13.90
C GLU A 66 -0.38 17.79 -14.52
N LYS A 67 -1.39 18.36 -13.84
CA LYS A 67 -2.02 19.60 -14.27
C LYS A 67 -1.04 20.78 -14.22
N LYS A 68 -0.25 20.90 -13.15
CA LYS A 68 0.77 21.95 -13.04
C LYS A 68 1.89 21.78 -14.07
N THR A 69 2.36 20.56 -14.30
CA THR A 69 3.38 20.31 -15.30
C THR A 69 2.83 20.46 -16.70
N ALA A 70 1.56 20.14 -16.97
CA ALA A 70 0.92 20.45 -18.26
C ALA A 70 0.85 21.95 -18.50
N MET A 71 0.55 22.78 -17.49
CA MET A 71 0.61 24.24 -17.60
C MET A 71 2.03 24.77 -17.83
N LEU A 72 3.06 24.07 -17.35
CA LEU A 72 4.48 24.43 -17.56
C LEU A 72 5.08 23.82 -18.83
N ARG A 73 4.44 22.76 -19.37
CA ARG A 73 4.81 21.96 -20.54
C ARG A 73 3.83 22.18 -21.68
N ASP A 74 3.05 23.25 -21.65
CA ASP A 74 2.63 23.84 -22.89
C ASP A 74 3.91 24.33 -23.54
N GLY A 75 4.33 23.62 -24.59
CA GLY A 75 5.44 23.96 -25.47
C GLY A 75 5.23 25.28 -26.22
N SER A 76 4.43 26.19 -25.68
CA SER A 76 4.39 27.62 -25.97
C SER A 76 5.14 28.42 -24.90
N LEU A 77 6.28 27.91 -24.39
CA LEU A 77 7.36 28.84 -24.08
C LEU A 77 7.77 29.43 -25.44
N GLU A 78 6.94 30.37 -25.88
CA GLU A 78 6.92 30.96 -27.20
C GLU A 78 8.33 31.48 -27.43
N ARG A 79 8.90 31.18 -28.60
CA ARG A 79 10.18 31.75 -29.01
C ARG A 79 10.18 33.28 -28.82
N ASP A 80 9.00 33.89 -28.96
CA ASP A 80 8.73 35.31 -28.71
C ASP A 80 8.86 35.70 -27.23
N MET A 81 8.52 34.85 -26.27
CA MET A 81 8.76 35.10 -24.84
C MET A 81 10.26 35.05 -24.51
N ILE A 82 11.01 34.12 -25.10
CA ILE A 82 12.48 34.07 -24.96
C ILE A 82 13.12 35.29 -25.64
N ASP A 83 12.62 35.69 -26.81
CA ASP A 83 13.08 36.87 -27.56
C ASP A 83 12.76 38.18 -26.82
N GLU A 84 11.59 38.30 -26.20
CA GLU A 84 11.20 39.41 -25.33
C GLU A 84 12.10 39.50 -24.09
N GLN A 85 12.37 38.38 -23.43
CA GLN A 85 13.27 38.36 -22.28
C GLN A 85 14.71 38.69 -22.69
N ALA A 86 15.17 38.19 -23.84
CA ALA A 86 16.47 38.51 -24.40
C ALA A 86 16.59 40.00 -24.78
N ARG A 87 15.57 40.61 -25.41
CA ARG A 87 15.55 42.05 -25.73
C ARG A 87 15.57 42.93 -24.50
N ARG A 88 14.78 42.59 -23.46
CA ARG A 88 14.77 43.34 -22.19
C ARG A 88 16.11 43.28 -21.47
N LEU A 89 16.81 42.15 -21.53
CA LEU A 89 18.11 41.98 -20.87
C LEU A 89 19.28 42.56 -21.68
N LEU A 90 19.23 42.48 -23.00
CA LEU A 90 20.32 42.90 -23.89
C LEU A 90 20.15 44.34 -24.44
N GLY A 91 19.01 44.99 -24.19
CA GLY A 91 18.75 46.38 -24.61
C GLY A 91 18.71 46.57 -26.13
N VAL A 92 18.41 45.52 -26.91
CA VAL A 92 18.51 45.56 -28.38
C VAL A 92 17.17 45.95 -28.98
N THR A 93 17.02 47.24 -29.29
CA THR A 93 15.92 47.79 -30.12
C THR A 93 16.23 47.56 -31.60
N ARG A 94 15.21 47.36 -32.44
CA ARG A 94 15.40 47.32 -33.90
C ARG A 94 15.89 48.69 -34.38
N ALA A 95 16.63 48.74 -35.49
CA ALA A 95 17.23 49.97 -36.02
C ALA A 95 16.25 51.15 -36.26
N ASN A 96 14.93 50.89 -36.23
CA ASN A 96 13.87 51.86 -36.52
C ASN A 96 12.94 52.15 -35.32
N GLU A 97 13.30 51.80 -34.08
CA GLU A 97 12.46 52.06 -32.90
C GLU A 97 13.04 53.20 -32.04
N ILE A 98 12.20 54.21 -31.77
CA ILE A 98 12.54 55.37 -30.92
C ILE A 98 12.05 55.09 -29.50
N VAL A 99 12.96 55.01 -28.54
CA VAL A 99 12.62 54.88 -27.12
C VAL A 99 12.55 56.27 -26.49
N ILE A 100 11.36 56.69 -26.06
CA ILE A 100 11.17 57.90 -25.23
C ILE A 100 11.23 57.45 -23.77
N LEU A 101 12.34 57.77 -23.10
CA LEU A 101 12.46 57.64 -21.64
C LEU A 101 11.89 58.92 -21.01
N GLN A 102 10.87 58.76 -20.16
CA GLN A 102 10.43 59.78 -19.20
C GLN A 102 11.16 59.59 -17.87
#